data_AF-A0A1M6ZCI1-F1
#
_entry.id   AF-A0A1M6ZCI1-F1
#
_cell.length_a   1.000
_cell.length_b   1.000
_cell.length_c   1.000
_cell.angle_alpha   90.00
_cell.angle_beta   90.00
_cell.angle_gamma   90.00
#
_symmetry.space_group_name_H-M   'P 1'
#
loop_
_entity.id
_entity.type
_entity.pdbx_description
1 polymer ?
#
loop_
_entity_poly.entity_id
_entity_poly.type
_entity_poly.pdbx_seq_one_letter_code
_entity_poly.pdbx_strand_id
1 'polypeptide(L)'
;MAKPDNTLKRKMREEKENAEDGLKFVIDGAKIRCDLCTVPDGDLKANFDTPSIQDKRVVTVVEKDMTSLIFKGNCKKSPYSSSPCASVMKLTDWKDPGTVYFQDQLPVLLRSTIKCEYGSIDIKITDCGQRNLITDIDTIGAPVPSVIEKTDADFIVQFRHLDSYNGEFGFDWMRDEYLEGICIDGLEDLKKLYSNIDGSPFKINSEDYYIPWLSLFKEHRSKTGVDVRLKLSVTLKKGDLDDTDIIRLEPPIGIKIIPNTLNAKEANDTEILITCNQDLNSDVAIEAFNKNNQTIGKLNIIKNSVKYNLPIKFIIVDEADTSKSYYSKVFDAFDDPFFSDLKKTLSSNSLNQALINPVFVDKSVAEIEFLKIDFEDFKNRKLIDIPEGMKQPRFPEDNNLLKDELIKLAKEKNKNFKGIFVFMTVFHQKGKESGFSWTYPRNNQAVIIGTRGVNSKITYLHEIGHCLGLEHVFTEKNKNNANILNLESNIKINENNIKVFEKNIKDKEDFLKQFKNKSASEIIKFKDGTKKSVGEIQKEQQEAINDQKQKIENENIELNTNICDLEDFQRLINLCVFERGTTDNIMDYDSKKDEESPNKNNLISFFKWHWDLMQEETIKYYN
;
A
#
# COMPACT_ATOMS: atom_id res chain seq x y z
N MET A 1 31.06 -25.13 2.56
CA MET A 1 29.78 -25.49 1.92
C MET A 1 30.06 -26.60 0.92
N ALA A 2 29.45 -27.78 1.09
CA ALA A 2 29.61 -28.90 0.16
C ALA A 2 28.97 -28.57 -1.19
N LYS A 3 29.62 -28.94 -2.30
CA LYS A 3 29.07 -28.75 -3.65
C LYS A 3 27.77 -29.56 -3.79
N PRO A 4 26.69 -28.99 -4.35
CA PRO A 4 25.44 -29.71 -4.52
C PRO A 4 25.63 -30.92 -5.44
N ASP A 5 25.06 -32.04 -5.02
CA ASP A 5 25.08 -33.31 -5.74
C ASP A 5 24.23 -33.22 -7.03
N ASN A 6 24.88 -32.88 -8.14
CA ASN A 6 24.28 -32.75 -9.47
C ASN A 6 23.83 -34.10 -10.07
N THR A 7 24.08 -35.22 -9.40
CA THR A 7 23.75 -36.55 -9.90
C THR A 7 22.25 -36.76 -9.99
N LEU A 8 21.49 -36.19 -9.04
CA LEU A 8 20.02 -36.28 -9.04
C LEU A 8 19.41 -35.48 -10.20
N LYS A 9 19.89 -34.25 -10.43
CA LYS A 9 19.44 -33.40 -11.56
C LYS A 9 19.77 -34.01 -12.91
N ARG A 10 20.93 -34.67 -13.05
CA ARG A 10 21.30 -35.37 -14.28
C ARG A 10 20.38 -36.55 -14.56
N LYS A 11 20.06 -37.36 -13.54
CA LYS A 11 19.07 -38.46 -13.67
C LYS A 11 17.69 -37.96 -14.06
N MET A 12 17.19 -36.90 -13.43
CA MET A 12 15.88 -36.31 -13.79
C MET A 12 15.85 -35.78 -15.23
N ARG A 13 16.97 -35.22 -15.72
CA ARG A 13 17.10 -34.75 -17.11
C ARG A 13 17.16 -35.92 -18.09
N GLU A 14 17.95 -36.96 -17.79
CA GLU A 14 18.01 -38.20 -18.57
C GLU A 14 16.62 -38.89 -18.63
N GLU A 15 15.86 -38.91 -17.54
CA GLU A 15 14.48 -39.44 -17.51
C GLU A 15 13.51 -38.61 -18.35
N LYS A 16 13.61 -37.27 -18.31
CA LYS A 16 12.81 -36.36 -19.13
C LYS A 16 13.13 -36.51 -20.62
N GLU A 17 14.42 -36.53 -20.97
CA GLU A 17 14.89 -36.72 -22.34
C GLU A 17 14.44 -38.09 -22.89
N ASN A 18 14.51 -39.16 -22.10
CA ASN A 18 14.00 -40.47 -22.50
C ASN A 18 12.47 -40.49 -22.68
N ALA A 19 11.72 -39.77 -21.84
CA ALA A 19 10.28 -39.64 -21.96
C ALA A 19 9.88 -38.87 -23.22
N GLU A 20 10.59 -37.79 -23.55
CA GLU A 20 10.42 -37.00 -24.77
C GLU A 20 10.83 -37.79 -26.01
N ASP A 21 11.93 -38.54 -25.97
CA ASP A 21 12.39 -39.40 -27.05
C ASP A 21 11.37 -40.51 -27.37
N GLY A 22 10.72 -41.06 -26.33
CA GLY A 22 9.62 -42.02 -26.49
C GLY A 22 8.41 -41.46 -27.25
N LEU A 23 8.26 -40.14 -27.36
CA LEU A 23 7.19 -39.46 -28.10
C LEU A 23 7.53 -39.19 -29.57
N LYS A 24 8.72 -39.57 -30.05
CA LYS A 24 9.09 -39.43 -31.47
C LYS A 24 8.13 -40.24 -32.36
N PHE A 25 7.59 -39.61 -33.39
CA PHE A 25 6.83 -40.29 -34.43
C PHE A 25 7.71 -41.30 -35.17
N VAL A 26 7.15 -42.46 -35.48
CA VAL A 26 7.87 -43.49 -36.22
C VAL A 26 7.61 -43.29 -37.71
N ILE A 27 8.67 -43.23 -38.51
CA ILE A 27 8.60 -43.02 -39.96
C ILE A 27 9.06 -44.25 -40.72
N ASP A 28 8.77 -44.31 -42.01
CA ASP A 28 9.13 -45.41 -42.90
C ASP A 28 10.63 -45.76 -42.82
N GLY A 29 10.93 -47.06 -42.71
CA GLY A 29 12.30 -47.55 -42.51
C GLY A 29 12.81 -47.51 -41.07
N ALA A 30 11.92 -47.30 -40.10
CA ALA A 30 12.18 -47.51 -38.67
C ALA A 30 12.62 -48.95 -38.37
N LYS A 31 13.28 -49.16 -37.22
CA LYS A 31 13.75 -50.47 -36.77
C LYS A 31 12.90 -51.01 -35.62
N ILE A 32 12.60 -52.29 -35.70
CA ILE A 32 11.85 -53.04 -34.69
C ILE A 32 12.68 -54.22 -34.19
N ARG A 33 12.37 -54.71 -32.99
CA ARG A 33 13.08 -55.82 -32.37
C ARG A 33 12.14 -56.83 -31.74
N CYS A 34 12.41 -58.11 -32.00
CA CYS A 34 11.77 -59.27 -31.40
C CYS A 34 12.83 -60.28 -30.94
N ASP A 35 13.04 -60.44 -29.64
CA ASP A 35 14.09 -61.32 -29.11
C ASP A 35 13.83 -62.82 -29.37
N LEU A 36 12.59 -63.18 -29.75
CA LEU A 36 12.20 -64.52 -30.18
C LEU A 36 12.34 -64.76 -31.69
N CYS A 37 12.91 -63.82 -32.45
CA CYS A 37 13.36 -64.07 -33.81
C CYS A 37 14.82 -64.52 -33.80
N THR A 38 15.22 -65.42 -34.70
CA THR A 38 16.65 -65.78 -34.89
C THR A 38 17.47 -64.62 -35.44
N VAL A 39 16.83 -63.67 -36.13
CA VAL A 39 17.36 -62.36 -36.51
C VAL A 39 16.53 -61.30 -35.77
N PRO A 40 16.94 -60.89 -34.55
CA PRO A 40 16.07 -60.12 -33.66
C PRO A 40 15.61 -58.77 -34.21
N ASP A 41 16.42 -58.11 -35.03
CA ASP A 41 16.12 -56.79 -35.57
C ASP A 41 15.42 -56.92 -36.95
N GLY A 42 14.38 -56.11 -37.15
CA GLY A 42 13.56 -56.07 -38.35
C GLY A 42 13.30 -54.64 -38.81
N ASP A 43 12.65 -54.51 -39.97
CA ASP A 43 12.29 -53.24 -40.58
C ASP A 43 10.79 -52.98 -40.40
N LEU A 44 10.44 -51.74 -40.10
CA LEU A 44 9.06 -51.27 -40.02
C LEU A 44 8.76 -50.36 -41.20
N LYS A 45 7.76 -50.75 -41.99
CA LYS A 45 7.39 -50.12 -43.24
C LYS A 45 6.02 -49.46 -43.14
N ALA A 46 5.90 -48.22 -43.63
CA ALA A 46 4.63 -47.52 -43.73
C ALA A 46 4.00 -47.76 -45.12
N ASN A 47 2.91 -48.51 -45.16
CA ASN A 47 2.16 -48.85 -46.38
C ASN A 47 0.92 -47.95 -46.57
N PHE A 48 0.32 -47.46 -45.48
CA PHE A 48 -0.78 -46.50 -45.47
C PHE A 48 -0.30 -45.15 -45.99
N ASP A 49 -1.10 -44.53 -46.87
CA ASP A 49 -0.77 -43.22 -47.39
C ASP A 49 -0.91 -42.20 -46.28
N THR A 50 0.18 -41.55 -45.90
CA THR A 50 0.23 -40.62 -44.78
C THR A 50 1.14 -39.44 -45.14
N PRO A 51 0.92 -38.26 -44.54
CA PRO A 51 1.87 -37.16 -44.61
C PRO A 51 3.27 -37.62 -44.20
N SER A 52 4.28 -37.04 -44.85
CA SER A 52 5.68 -37.38 -44.58
C SER A 52 6.29 -36.52 -43.49
N ILE A 53 7.15 -37.13 -42.67
CA ILE A 53 8.13 -36.46 -41.81
C ILE A 53 9.52 -36.85 -42.34
N GLN A 54 10.36 -35.86 -42.65
CA GLN A 54 11.68 -36.07 -43.26
C GLN A 54 11.62 -36.91 -44.55
N ASP A 55 10.70 -36.53 -45.44
CA ASP A 55 10.45 -37.19 -46.74
C ASP A 55 10.05 -38.67 -46.65
N LYS A 56 9.65 -39.15 -45.48
CA LYS A 56 9.19 -40.52 -45.25
C LYS A 56 7.83 -40.54 -44.57
N ARG A 57 6.98 -41.47 -44.99
CA ARG A 57 5.62 -41.65 -44.46
C ARG A 57 5.63 -41.97 -42.97
N VAL A 58 4.62 -41.48 -42.25
CA VAL A 58 4.44 -41.77 -40.82
C VAL A 58 3.77 -43.13 -40.65
N VAL A 59 4.33 -43.97 -39.78
CA VAL A 59 3.74 -45.25 -39.40
C VAL A 59 2.54 -44.99 -38.50
N THR A 60 1.40 -45.61 -38.79
CA THR A 60 0.17 -45.49 -38.01
C THR A 60 -0.31 -46.83 -37.50
N VAL A 61 -1.30 -46.83 -36.61
CA VAL A 61 -1.82 -48.04 -35.95
C VAL A 61 -2.39 -49.10 -36.90
N VAL A 62 -2.63 -48.77 -38.18
CA VAL A 62 -3.06 -49.73 -39.19
C VAL A 62 -1.92 -50.66 -39.65
N GLU A 63 -0.67 -50.28 -39.41
CA GLU A 63 0.53 -51.04 -39.78
C GLU A 63 0.77 -52.19 -38.79
N LYS A 64 -0.06 -53.24 -38.88
CA LYS A 64 -0.12 -54.34 -37.90
C LYS A 64 -0.08 -55.74 -38.53
N ASP A 65 0.57 -55.88 -39.67
CA ASP A 65 0.76 -57.17 -40.33
C ASP A 65 2.20 -57.37 -40.83
N MET A 66 2.43 -58.49 -41.51
CA MET A 66 3.76 -58.91 -41.97
C MET A 66 4.27 -58.12 -43.18
N THR A 67 3.41 -57.32 -43.83
CA THR A 67 3.81 -56.40 -44.90
C THR A 67 4.43 -55.12 -44.33
N SER A 68 4.10 -54.79 -43.07
CA SER A 68 4.61 -53.64 -42.34
C SER A 68 5.73 -54.01 -41.37
N LEU A 69 5.60 -55.12 -40.62
CA LEU A 69 6.64 -55.61 -39.70
C LEU A 69 7.47 -56.72 -40.37
N ILE A 70 8.63 -56.35 -40.90
CA ILE A 70 9.44 -57.21 -41.75
C ILE A 70 10.61 -57.80 -40.95
N PHE A 71 10.48 -59.08 -40.56
CA PHE A 71 11.55 -59.88 -39.97
C PHE A 71 12.10 -60.90 -40.95
N LYS A 72 13.44 -61.01 -41.03
CA LYS A 72 14.14 -61.95 -41.94
C LYS A 72 14.52 -63.29 -41.29
N GLY A 73 14.24 -63.47 -40.00
CA GLY A 73 14.56 -64.69 -39.25
C GLY A 73 13.36 -65.60 -39.02
N ASN A 74 13.63 -66.72 -38.34
CA ASN A 74 12.62 -67.69 -37.92
C ASN A 74 12.21 -67.42 -36.47
N CYS A 75 10.97 -67.79 -36.13
CA CYS A 75 10.51 -67.68 -34.75
C CYS A 75 11.09 -68.83 -33.91
N LYS A 76 11.84 -68.49 -32.86
CA LYS A 76 12.44 -69.45 -31.91
C LYS A 76 11.40 -70.31 -31.18
N LYS A 77 10.15 -69.84 -31.11
CA LYS A 77 9.03 -70.56 -30.50
C LYS A 77 8.36 -71.56 -31.45
N SER A 78 8.67 -71.50 -32.75
CA SER A 78 8.23 -72.55 -33.68
C SER A 78 8.95 -73.87 -33.40
N PRO A 79 8.33 -75.04 -33.70
CA PRO A 79 8.99 -76.33 -33.59
C PRO A 79 10.34 -76.32 -34.31
N TYR A 80 11.40 -76.65 -33.58
CA TYR A 80 12.80 -76.63 -34.06
C TYR A 80 13.27 -75.27 -34.63
N SER A 81 12.62 -74.15 -34.30
CA SER A 81 12.89 -72.82 -34.88
C SER A 81 12.84 -72.80 -36.42
N SER A 82 11.99 -73.63 -37.02
CA SER A 82 11.94 -73.86 -38.46
C SER A 82 11.06 -72.89 -39.24
N SER A 83 10.11 -72.20 -38.58
CA SER A 83 9.12 -71.36 -39.26
C SER A 83 9.58 -69.90 -39.36
N PRO A 84 9.59 -69.29 -40.57
CA PRO A 84 9.82 -67.85 -40.74
C PRO A 84 8.87 -67.01 -39.89
N CYS A 85 9.37 -65.93 -39.27
CA CYS A 85 8.49 -64.99 -38.55
C CYS A 85 7.39 -64.44 -39.47
N ALA A 86 7.73 -64.16 -40.73
CA ALA A 86 6.82 -63.74 -41.78
C ALA A 86 5.81 -64.81 -42.25
N SER A 87 5.70 -65.98 -41.60
CA SER A 87 4.62 -66.95 -41.89
C SER A 87 3.77 -67.33 -40.68
N VAL A 88 4.27 -67.09 -39.45
CA VAL A 88 3.60 -67.50 -38.21
C VAL A 88 3.23 -66.33 -37.30
N MET A 89 3.71 -65.13 -37.59
CA MET A 89 3.47 -63.96 -36.76
C MET A 89 1.99 -63.58 -36.77
N LYS A 90 1.40 -63.48 -35.58
CA LYS A 90 0.04 -63.00 -35.35
C LYS A 90 0.10 -61.79 -34.43
N LEU A 91 -0.21 -60.62 -34.95
CA LEU A 91 -0.06 -59.34 -34.26
C LEU A 91 -1.40 -58.85 -33.69
N THR A 92 -1.34 -58.23 -32.51
CA THR A 92 -2.48 -57.53 -31.90
C THR A 92 -2.51 -56.06 -32.34
N ASP A 93 -3.37 -55.26 -31.72
CA ASP A 93 -3.29 -53.80 -31.86
C ASP A 93 -2.05 -53.22 -31.18
N TRP A 94 -1.62 -52.05 -31.66
CA TRP A 94 -0.55 -51.26 -31.07
C TRP A 94 -0.96 -50.73 -29.69
N LYS A 95 -0.02 -50.78 -28.75
CA LYS A 95 -0.11 -50.16 -27.43
C LYS A 95 0.61 -48.81 -27.43
N ASP A 96 0.07 -47.87 -26.66
CA ASP A 96 0.61 -46.53 -26.48
C ASP A 96 0.84 -45.72 -27.78
N PRO A 97 -0.12 -45.68 -28.72
CA PRO A 97 -0.03 -44.81 -29.88
C PRO A 97 -0.07 -43.32 -29.47
N GLY A 98 0.23 -42.44 -30.42
CA GLY A 98 0.03 -41.01 -30.24
C GLY A 98 -1.44 -40.62 -30.19
N THR A 99 -1.72 -39.39 -29.79
CA THR A 99 -3.08 -38.84 -29.67
C THR A 99 -3.49 -37.93 -30.83
N VAL A 100 -2.55 -37.58 -31.71
CA VAL A 100 -2.79 -36.80 -32.93
C VAL A 100 -3.23 -37.72 -34.08
N TYR A 101 -3.88 -37.18 -35.11
CA TYR A 101 -4.32 -37.96 -36.27
C TYR A 101 -3.46 -37.66 -37.51
N PHE A 102 -3.04 -38.72 -38.21
CA PHE A 102 -2.47 -38.68 -39.55
C PHE A 102 -3.44 -39.39 -40.49
N GLN A 103 -4.19 -38.61 -41.29
CA GLN A 103 -5.28 -39.13 -42.15
C GLN A 103 -6.20 -40.10 -41.40
N ASP A 104 -6.78 -39.60 -40.30
CA ASP A 104 -7.72 -40.31 -39.42
C ASP A 104 -7.17 -41.53 -38.67
N GLN A 105 -5.86 -41.81 -38.77
CA GLN A 105 -5.20 -42.88 -38.02
C GLN A 105 -4.24 -42.31 -36.96
N LEU A 106 -4.20 -42.95 -35.80
CA LEU A 106 -3.24 -42.57 -34.75
C LEU A 106 -1.83 -43.01 -35.17
N PRO A 107 -0.79 -42.18 -34.94
CA PRO A 107 0.58 -42.52 -35.26
C PRO A 107 1.16 -43.49 -34.23
N VAL A 108 2.08 -44.31 -34.69
CA VAL A 108 2.93 -45.14 -33.83
C VAL A 108 4.08 -44.26 -33.33
N LEU A 109 4.34 -44.29 -32.02
CA LEU A 109 5.42 -43.57 -31.36
C LEU A 109 6.57 -44.52 -31.04
N LEU A 110 7.77 -43.99 -30.79
CA LEU A 110 8.94 -44.82 -30.45
C LEU A 110 8.69 -45.70 -29.21
N ARG A 111 7.90 -45.21 -28.23
CA ARG A 111 7.49 -45.99 -27.06
C ARG A 111 6.45 -47.08 -27.34
N SER A 112 5.77 -47.03 -28.49
CA SER A 112 4.69 -47.95 -28.81
C SER A 112 5.22 -49.37 -28.97
N THR A 113 4.39 -50.35 -28.63
CA THR A 113 4.71 -51.78 -28.75
C THR A 113 3.54 -52.54 -29.37
N ILE A 114 3.83 -53.68 -30.00
CA ILE A 114 2.81 -54.54 -30.58
C ILE A 114 3.06 -56.00 -30.22
N LYS A 115 2.04 -56.69 -29.73
CA LYS A 115 2.19 -58.06 -29.23
C LYS A 115 2.14 -59.05 -30.38
N CYS A 116 3.16 -59.91 -30.46
CA CYS A 116 3.08 -61.13 -31.28
C CYS A 116 2.49 -62.25 -30.43
N GLU A 117 1.27 -62.68 -30.71
CA GLU A 117 0.58 -63.74 -29.96
C GLU A 117 1.30 -65.09 -30.10
N TYR A 118 1.77 -65.41 -31.32
CA TYR A 118 2.50 -66.64 -31.59
C TYR A 118 3.78 -66.74 -30.76
N GLY A 119 4.62 -65.70 -30.80
CA GLY A 119 5.83 -65.58 -29.97
C GLY A 119 5.51 -65.37 -28.48
N SER A 120 4.34 -64.83 -28.15
CA SER A 120 3.98 -64.33 -26.82
C SER A 120 4.97 -63.31 -26.27
N ILE A 121 5.44 -62.40 -27.13
CA ILE A 121 6.37 -61.31 -26.78
C ILE A 121 5.91 -60.01 -27.44
N ASP A 122 6.14 -58.88 -26.75
CA ASP A 122 5.92 -57.55 -27.30
C ASP A 122 7.12 -57.16 -28.18
N ILE A 123 6.84 -56.82 -29.44
CA ILE A 123 7.80 -56.28 -30.39
C ILE A 123 7.98 -54.80 -30.08
N LYS A 124 9.25 -54.38 -29.94
CA LYS A 124 9.62 -53.00 -29.60
C LYS A 124 10.14 -52.26 -30.81
N ILE A 125 9.97 -50.96 -30.82
CA ILE A 125 10.60 -50.08 -31.80
C ILE A 125 11.93 -49.60 -31.19
N THR A 126 13.02 -49.79 -31.92
CA THR A 126 14.37 -49.50 -31.44
C THR A 126 14.99 -48.27 -32.11
N ASP A 127 14.44 -47.86 -33.26
CA ASP A 127 14.83 -46.65 -34.00
C ASP A 127 13.58 -46.12 -34.70
N CYS A 128 13.21 -44.86 -34.41
CA CYS A 128 12.03 -44.22 -35.02
C CYS A 128 12.22 -43.89 -36.51
N GLY A 129 13.41 -44.06 -37.07
CA GLY A 129 13.72 -43.78 -38.47
C GLY A 129 14.06 -42.31 -38.75
N GLN A 130 13.73 -41.39 -37.84
CA GLN A 130 14.09 -39.98 -37.92
C GLN A 130 15.60 -39.79 -37.80
N ARG A 131 16.17 -38.84 -38.53
CA ARG A 131 17.60 -38.50 -38.53
C ARG A 131 17.79 -37.00 -38.34
N ASN A 132 18.81 -36.61 -37.59
CA ASN A 132 19.23 -35.22 -37.51
C ASN A 132 20.41 -35.03 -38.47
N LEU A 133 20.13 -34.84 -39.76
CA LEU A 133 21.15 -34.60 -40.78
C LEU A 133 21.42 -33.09 -40.87
N ILE A 134 22.57 -32.64 -40.38
CA ILE A 134 23.10 -31.32 -40.68
C ILE A 134 23.93 -31.48 -41.96
N THR A 135 23.35 -31.16 -43.11
CA THR A 135 24.08 -31.15 -44.39
C THR A 135 24.62 -29.74 -44.61
N ASP A 136 25.91 -29.56 -44.34
CA ASP A 136 26.79 -28.43 -44.72
C ASP A 136 26.17 -27.01 -44.70
N ILE A 137 26.55 -26.22 -43.69
CA ILE A 137 26.21 -24.80 -43.60
C ILE A 137 27.20 -24.00 -44.47
N ASP A 138 26.72 -23.46 -45.60
CA ASP A 138 27.40 -22.38 -46.33
C ASP A 138 27.19 -21.05 -45.58
N THR A 139 28.24 -20.54 -44.94
CA THR A 139 28.17 -19.37 -44.05
C THR A 139 28.46 -18.04 -44.76
N ILE A 140 28.52 -17.98 -46.09
CA ILE A 140 28.80 -16.72 -46.80
C ILE A 140 27.50 -16.09 -47.33
N GLY A 141 26.96 -15.15 -46.56
CA GLY A 141 26.04 -14.12 -47.06
C GLY A 141 24.53 -14.35 -46.87
N ALA A 142 24.09 -15.44 -46.25
CA ALA A 142 22.69 -15.60 -45.87
C ALA A 142 22.43 -14.94 -44.50
N PRO A 143 21.37 -14.11 -44.34
CA PRO A 143 21.01 -13.58 -43.04
C PRO A 143 20.54 -14.74 -42.17
N VAL A 144 21.30 -15.02 -41.13
CA VAL A 144 20.93 -15.95 -40.06
C VAL A 144 19.62 -15.43 -39.45
N PRO A 145 18.49 -16.15 -39.51
CA PRO A 145 17.41 -15.89 -38.58
C PRO A 145 17.99 -16.19 -37.21
N SER A 146 18.16 -15.16 -36.39
CA SER A 146 18.58 -15.34 -35.00
C SER A 146 17.71 -16.41 -34.39
N VAL A 147 18.31 -17.51 -33.92
CA VAL A 147 17.69 -18.32 -32.88
C VAL A 147 17.55 -17.36 -31.70
N ILE A 148 16.40 -16.72 -31.60
CA ILE A 148 15.99 -16.10 -30.36
C ILE A 148 15.76 -17.30 -29.46
N GLU A 149 16.75 -17.66 -28.65
CA GLU A 149 16.44 -18.34 -27.40
C GLU A 149 15.34 -17.48 -26.78
N LYS A 150 14.09 -17.97 -26.78
CA LYS A 150 13.01 -17.31 -26.07
C LYS A 150 13.43 -17.30 -24.60
N THR A 151 14.08 -16.21 -24.19
CA THR A 151 14.32 -15.94 -22.79
C THR A 151 12.93 -15.85 -22.18
N ASP A 152 12.66 -16.64 -21.13
CA ASP A 152 11.43 -16.51 -20.35
C ASP A 152 11.18 -15.02 -20.10
N ALA A 153 9.94 -14.60 -20.37
CA ALA A 153 9.57 -13.21 -20.25
C ALA A 153 9.84 -12.74 -18.82
N ASP A 154 10.61 -11.67 -18.72
CA ASP A 154 10.83 -10.98 -17.46
C ASP A 154 9.91 -9.78 -17.41
N PHE A 155 9.00 -9.77 -16.44
CA PHE A 155 8.00 -8.73 -16.30
C PHE A 155 7.64 -8.53 -14.84
N ILE A 156 7.19 -7.31 -14.53
CA ILE A 156 6.68 -6.95 -13.22
C ILE A 156 5.20 -6.58 -13.31
N VAL A 157 4.50 -6.72 -12.19
CA VAL A 157 3.10 -6.35 -12.02
C VAL A 157 3.02 -5.27 -10.97
N GLN A 158 2.39 -4.16 -11.33
CA GLN A 158 2.04 -3.08 -10.41
C GLN A 158 0.52 -3.07 -10.22
N PHE A 159 0.09 -2.81 -8.98
CA PHE A 159 -1.32 -2.57 -8.69
C PHE A 159 -1.60 -1.07 -8.86
N ARG A 160 -2.74 -0.73 -9.46
CA ARG A 160 -3.20 0.63 -9.68
C ARG A 160 -4.69 0.72 -9.36
N HIS A 161 -5.18 1.90 -8.97
CA HIS A 161 -6.62 2.13 -8.91
C HIS A 161 -7.22 2.23 -10.32
N LEU A 162 -8.55 2.12 -10.41
CA LEU A 162 -9.27 2.35 -11.65
C LEU A 162 -9.32 3.85 -11.98
N ASP A 163 -9.53 4.21 -13.24
CA ASP A 163 -9.68 5.62 -13.64
C ASP A 163 -10.94 6.26 -13.03
N SER A 164 -11.93 5.43 -12.63
CA SER A 164 -13.14 5.85 -11.93
C SER A 164 -13.00 5.97 -10.42
N TYR A 165 -11.80 5.72 -9.87
CA TYR A 165 -11.55 5.79 -8.43
C TYR A 165 -11.83 7.20 -7.89
N ASN A 166 -12.54 7.26 -6.77
CA ASN A 166 -12.98 8.49 -6.14
C ASN A 166 -12.87 8.37 -4.60
N GLY A 167 -11.84 7.69 -4.11
CA GLY A 167 -11.56 7.57 -2.67
C GLY A 167 -12.40 6.53 -1.93
N GLU A 168 -13.05 5.59 -2.64
CA GLU A 168 -13.95 4.59 -2.03
C GLU A 168 -13.28 3.57 -1.09
N PHE A 169 -11.96 3.41 -1.18
CA PHE A 169 -11.09 2.65 -0.28
C PHE A 169 -9.75 3.36 -0.24
N GLY A 170 -8.89 3.10 0.76
CA GLY A 170 -7.57 3.72 0.75
C GLY A 170 -6.64 2.99 -0.20
N PHE A 171 -6.03 3.69 -1.14
CA PHE A 171 -5.00 3.15 -2.00
C PHE A 171 -3.92 4.19 -2.24
N ASP A 172 -2.68 3.82 -2.01
CA ASP A 172 -1.54 4.71 -2.15
C ASP A 172 -0.33 3.96 -2.69
N TRP A 173 0.46 4.63 -3.52
CA TRP A 173 1.62 4.04 -4.17
C TRP A 173 2.70 5.09 -4.46
N MET A 174 3.95 4.64 -4.56
CA MET A 174 5.04 5.49 -5.00
C MET A 174 4.86 5.88 -6.48
N ARG A 175 4.60 7.16 -6.74
CA ARG A 175 4.48 7.69 -8.10
C ARG A 175 5.84 7.98 -8.70
N ASP A 176 5.94 7.89 -10.02
CA ASP A 176 7.20 8.09 -10.74
C ASP A 176 7.66 9.55 -10.59
N GLU A 177 6.73 10.51 -10.60
CA GLU A 177 7.05 11.93 -10.44
C GLU A 177 7.73 12.23 -9.10
N TYR A 178 7.41 11.45 -8.04
CA TYR A 178 8.04 11.59 -6.72
C TYR A 178 9.53 11.26 -6.78
N LEU A 179 9.89 10.27 -7.59
CA LEU A 179 11.27 9.83 -7.82
C LEU A 179 12.01 10.77 -8.78
N GLU A 180 11.28 11.44 -9.69
CA GLU A 180 11.81 12.38 -10.69
C GLU A 180 12.06 13.80 -10.16
N GLY A 181 11.65 14.09 -8.91
CA GLY A 181 12.13 15.26 -8.17
C GLY A 181 11.06 16.22 -7.66
N ILE A 182 9.76 15.90 -7.75
CA ILE A 182 8.73 16.77 -7.14
C ILE A 182 8.70 16.67 -5.61
N CYS A 183 9.17 15.54 -5.03
CA CYS A 183 9.46 15.42 -3.59
C CYS A 183 10.81 16.08 -3.32
N ILE A 184 10.79 17.21 -2.60
CA ILE A 184 11.98 18.03 -2.36
C ILE A 184 12.63 17.78 -0.99
N ASP A 185 11.94 17.06 -0.10
CA ASP A 185 12.44 16.65 1.21
C ASP A 185 11.74 15.35 1.67
N GLY A 186 12.44 14.49 2.41
CA GLY A 186 11.87 13.24 2.97
C GLY A 186 11.75 12.03 2.01
N LEU A 187 12.36 12.09 0.82
CA LEU A 187 12.25 11.02 -0.19
C LEU A 187 12.70 9.62 0.32
N GLU A 188 13.77 9.56 1.13
CA GLU A 188 14.25 8.27 1.65
C GLU A 188 13.29 7.65 2.67
N ASP A 189 12.61 8.47 3.46
CA ASP A 189 11.57 7.99 4.39
C ASP A 189 10.30 7.59 3.64
N LEU A 190 9.97 8.31 2.57
CA LEU A 190 8.92 7.91 1.62
C LEU A 190 9.22 6.53 0.98
N LYS A 191 10.46 6.27 0.54
CA LYS A 191 10.86 4.96 0.00
C LYS A 191 10.71 3.83 1.02
N LYS A 192 11.04 4.07 2.29
CA LYS A 192 10.83 3.09 3.37
C LYS A 192 9.35 2.78 3.58
N LEU A 193 8.45 3.76 3.43
CA LEU A 193 7.01 3.54 3.56
C LEU A 193 6.49 2.53 2.53
N TYR A 194 7.00 2.57 1.30
CA TYR A 194 6.65 1.63 0.23
C TYR A 194 7.60 0.43 0.13
N SER A 195 8.18 0.01 1.25
CA SER A 195 9.00 -1.20 1.34
C SER A 195 8.18 -2.38 1.90
N ASN A 196 8.84 -3.48 2.30
CA ASN A 196 8.14 -4.54 3.02
C ASN A 196 7.54 -4.00 4.33
N ILE A 197 6.57 -4.73 4.90
CA ILE A 197 5.90 -4.37 6.16
C ILE A 197 6.89 -4.18 7.33
N ASP A 198 8.03 -4.89 7.31
CA ASP A 198 9.11 -4.74 8.29
C ASP A 198 10.06 -3.56 8.01
N GLY A 199 9.79 -2.77 6.97
CA GLY A 199 10.60 -1.64 6.51
C GLY A 199 11.80 -2.04 5.65
N SER A 200 12.03 -3.34 5.40
CA SER A 200 13.15 -3.79 4.56
C SER A 200 12.87 -3.51 3.07
N PRO A 201 13.85 -2.99 2.31
CA PRO A 201 13.66 -2.75 0.88
C PRO A 201 13.24 -4.02 0.14
N PHE A 202 12.34 -3.88 -0.83
CA PHE A 202 11.89 -4.97 -1.67
C PHE A 202 12.42 -4.79 -3.09
N LYS A 203 12.94 -5.88 -3.67
CA LYS A 203 13.54 -5.86 -5.01
C LYS A 203 12.99 -6.99 -5.86
N ILE A 204 12.77 -6.71 -7.13
CA ILE A 204 12.48 -7.70 -8.16
C ILE A 204 13.61 -7.62 -9.18
N ASN A 205 14.26 -8.75 -9.46
CA ASN A 205 15.42 -8.83 -10.37
C ASN A 205 16.55 -7.83 -10.04
N SER A 206 16.77 -7.56 -8.76
CA SER A 206 17.75 -6.58 -8.25
C SER A 206 17.39 -5.10 -8.43
N GLU A 207 16.28 -4.79 -9.09
CA GLU A 207 15.70 -3.45 -9.17
C GLU A 207 14.79 -3.19 -7.97
N ASP A 208 14.75 -1.95 -7.50
CA ASP A 208 13.85 -1.54 -6.42
C ASP A 208 12.39 -1.63 -6.89
N TYR A 209 11.54 -2.23 -6.05
CA TYR A 209 10.10 -2.29 -6.26
C TYR A 209 9.40 -1.68 -5.06
N TYR A 210 8.71 -0.58 -5.30
CA TYR A 210 7.94 0.13 -4.27
C TYR A 210 6.54 -0.48 -4.15
N ILE A 211 6.27 -1.08 -2.99
CA ILE A 211 5.06 -1.83 -2.71
C ILE A 211 3.90 -0.86 -2.38
N PRO A 212 2.81 -0.84 -3.17
CA PRO A 212 1.62 -0.04 -2.85
C PRO A 212 0.93 -0.52 -1.56
N TRP A 213 0.13 0.36 -0.98
CA TRP A 213 -0.70 0.10 0.19
C TRP A 213 -2.19 0.14 -0.15
N LEU A 214 -2.93 -0.81 0.40
CA LEU A 214 -4.38 -0.89 0.35
C LEU A 214 -4.97 -0.83 1.77
N SER A 215 -6.07 -0.10 1.91
CA SER A 215 -6.87 0.02 3.11
C SER A 215 -8.33 -0.27 2.79
N LEU A 216 -8.86 -1.31 3.42
CA LEU A 216 -10.24 -1.74 3.25
C LEU A 216 -10.81 -2.29 4.55
N PHE A 217 -12.09 -2.04 4.79
CA PHE A 217 -12.81 -2.67 5.88
C PHE A 217 -13.05 -4.17 5.63
N LYS A 218 -13.20 -4.92 6.72
CA LYS A 218 -13.95 -6.18 6.69
C LYS A 218 -15.35 -5.93 6.13
N GLU A 219 -15.75 -6.78 5.19
CA GLU A 219 -17.02 -6.68 4.44
C GLU A 219 -17.20 -5.28 3.83
N HIS A 220 -16.14 -4.75 3.21
CA HIS A 220 -16.07 -3.37 2.71
C HIS A 220 -17.34 -2.90 1.98
N ARG A 221 -17.81 -3.66 0.99
CA ARG A 221 -19.02 -3.33 0.21
C ARG A 221 -20.26 -3.17 1.08
N SER A 222 -20.41 -3.99 2.12
CA SER A 222 -21.54 -3.87 3.05
C SER A 222 -21.50 -2.57 3.85
N LYS A 223 -20.31 -1.98 4.07
CA LYS A 223 -20.13 -0.73 4.81
C LYS A 223 -20.20 0.52 3.92
N THR A 224 -19.56 0.49 2.76
CA THR A 224 -19.41 1.67 1.88
C THR A 224 -20.37 1.66 0.69
N GLY A 225 -20.94 0.50 0.36
CA GLY A 225 -21.75 0.30 -0.84
C GLY A 225 -20.95 0.05 -2.12
N VAL A 226 -19.61 0.06 -2.06
CA VAL A 226 -18.72 -0.01 -3.22
C VAL A 226 -17.79 -1.22 -3.13
N ASP A 227 -17.44 -1.83 -4.27
CA ASP A 227 -16.46 -2.91 -4.33
C ASP A 227 -15.03 -2.35 -4.34
N VAL A 228 -14.08 -3.07 -3.73
CA VAL A 228 -12.65 -2.73 -3.84
C VAL A 228 -12.09 -3.35 -5.12
N ARG A 229 -11.81 -2.51 -6.11
CA ARG A 229 -11.30 -2.93 -7.41
C ARG A 229 -9.99 -2.22 -7.73
N LEU A 230 -9.00 -2.99 -8.15
CA LEU A 230 -7.73 -2.50 -8.65
C LEU A 230 -7.52 -3.01 -10.08
N LYS A 231 -6.74 -2.29 -10.89
CA LYS A 231 -6.23 -2.80 -12.16
C LYS A 231 -4.77 -3.23 -12.02
N LEU A 232 -4.36 -4.20 -12.83
CA LEU A 232 -2.97 -4.62 -12.94
C LEU A 232 -2.28 -3.87 -14.08
N SER A 233 -1.09 -3.34 -13.82
CA SER A 233 -0.19 -2.77 -14.84
C SER A 233 0.98 -3.72 -15.02
N VAL A 234 1.12 -4.29 -16.22
CA VAL A 234 2.16 -5.28 -16.55
C VAL A 234 3.26 -4.59 -17.33
N THR A 235 4.47 -4.57 -16.77
CA THR A 235 5.64 -3.96 -17.41
C THR A 235 6.64 -5.04 -17.80
N LEU A 236 6.80 -5.24 -19.11
CA LEU A 236 7.79 -6.15 -19.69
C LEU A 236 9.19 -5.53 -19.59
N LYS A 237 10.11 -6.26 -18.96
CA LYS A 237 11.52 -5.90 -18.79
C LYS A 237 12.40 -6.56 -19.84
N LYS A 238 12.10 -7.81 -20.19
CA LYS A 238 12.86 -8.59 -21.19
C LYS A 238 12.02 -9.70 -21.81
N GLY A 239 12.33 -10.05 -23.05
CA GLY A 239 11.66 -11.13 -23.78
C GLY A 239 10.29 -10.70 -24.29
N ASP A 240 9.45 -11.66 -24.63
CA ASP A 240 8.07 -11.44 -25.07
C ASP A 240 7.15 -12.35 -24.27
N LEU A 241 6.02 -11.80 -23.81
CA LEU A 241 4.97 -12.60 -23.16
C LEU A 241 4.40 -13.61 -24.17
N ASP A 242 4.20 -14.85 -23.73
CA ASP A 242 3.45 -15.88 -24.45
C ASP A 242 2.24 -16.40 -23.66
N ASP A 243 1.44 -17.27 -24.29
CA ASP A 243 0.16 -17.72 -23.70
C ASP A 243 0.36 -18.61 -22.45
N THR A 244 1.61 -18.99 -22.15
CA THR A 244 1.97 -19.76 -20.95
C THR A 244 2.37 -18.87 -19.78
N ASP A 245 2.63 -17.59 -20.01
CA ASP A 245 2.99 -16.65 -18.96
C ASP A 245 1.75 -16.26 -18.16
N ILE A 246 1.82 -16.49 -16.85
CA ILE A 246 0.70 -16.27 -15.93
C ILE A 246 1.11 -15.31 -14.81
N ILE A 247 0.10 -14.67 -14.23
CA ILE A 247 0.18 -13.94 -12.97
C ILE A 247 -0.71 -14.68 -11.98
N ARG A 248 -0.11 -15.29 -10.96
CA ARG A 248 -0.83 -15.90 -9.83
C ARG A 248 -0.76 -14.96 -8.63
N LEU A 249 -1.91 -14.51 -8.15
CA LEU A 249 -2.05 -13.69 -6.96
C LEU A 249 -2.35 -14.59 -5.76
N GLU A 250 -1.49 -14.57 -4.75
CA GLU A 250 -1.66 -15.35 -3.52
C GLU A 250 -2.17 -14.46 -2.39
N PRO A 251 -3.48 -14.51 -2.08
CA PRO A 251 -4.03 -13.73 -0.99
C PRO A 251 -3.69 -14.33 0.38
N PRO A 252 -3.44 -13.50 1.39
CA PRO A 252 -3.32 -13.95 2.77
C PRO A 252 -4.69 -14.40 3.32
N ILE A 253 -4.68 -15.11 4.45
CA ILE A 253 -5.91 -15.59 5.10
C ILE A 253 -6.85 -14.41 5.32
N GLY A 254 -8.09 -14.56 4.83
CA GLY A 254 -9.15 -13.58 5.01
C GLY A 254 -9.34 -12.60 3.88
N ILE A 255 -8.38 -12.55 2.97
CA ILE A 255 -8.49 -11.83 1.71
C ILE A 255 -8.86 -12.83 0.62
N LYS A 256 -9.72 -12.40 -0.30
CA LYS A 256 -10.04 -13.14 -1.52
C LYS A 256 -9.91 -12.19 -2.71
N ILE A 257 -9.29 -12.70 -3.77
CA ILE A 257 -9.06 -11.97 -5.02
C ILE A 257 -9.74 -12.70 -6.18
N ILE A 258 -10.38 -11.96 -7.07
CA ILE A 258 -11.05 -12.52 -8.27
C ILE A 258 -10.78 -11.61 -9.47
N PRO A 259 -10.20 -12.10 -10.58
CA PRO A 259 -9.50 -13.38 -10.69
C PRO A 259 -8.20 -13.38 -9.87
N ASN A 260 -7.79 -14.54 -9.36
CA ASN A 260 -6.49 -14.72 -8.67
C ASN A 260 -5.43 -15.37 -9.58
N THR A 261 -5.76 -15.69 -10.83
CA THR A 261 -4.83 -16.16 -11.84
C THR A 261 -5.23 -15.58 -13.18
N LEU A 262 -4.28 -14.95 -13.88
CA LEU A 262 -4.50 -14.28 -15.15
C LEU A 262 -3.41 -14.66 -16.14
N ASN A 263 -3.72 -14.62 -17.44
CA ASN A 263 -2.71 -14.65 -18.49
C ASN A 263 -1.97 -13.30 -18.52
N ALA A 264 -0.64 -13.31 -18.53
CA ALA A 264 0.15 -12.09 -18.44
C ALA A 264 -0.02 -11.16 -19.67
N LYS A 265 -0.31 -11.70 -20.87
CA LYS A 265 -0.59 -10.88 -22.07
C LYS A 265 -1.87 -10.06 -21.95
N GLU A 266 -2.87 -10.61 -21.26
CA GLU A 266 -4.21 -10.05 -21.16
C GLU A 266 -4.40 -9.28 -19.85
N ALA A 267 -3.53 -9.49 -18.87
CA ALA A 267 -3.68 -8.94 -17.52
C ALA A 267 -3.48 -7.42 -17.44
N ASN A 268 -2.81 -6.79 -18.41
CA ASN A 268 -2.62 -5.34 -18.39
C ASN A 268 -3.98 -4.62 -18.45
N ASP A 269 -4.18 -3.66 -17.56
CA ASP A 269 -5.44 -2.96 -17.31
C ASP A 269 -6.63 -3.86 -16.93
N THR A 270 -6.40 -5.14 -16.61
CA THR A 270 -7.46 -6.02 -16.12
C THR A 270 -7.81 -5.73 -14.66
N GLU A 271 -9.10 -5.67 -14.37
CA GLU A 271 -9.62 -5.50 -13.02
C GLU A 271 -9.51 -6.78 -12.18
N ILE A 272 -9.12 -6.59 -10.92
CA ILE A 272 -9.23 -7.57 -9.86
C ILE A 272 -10.16 -7.04 -8.75
N LEU A 273 -11.05 -7.90 -8.28
CA LEU A 273 -11.90 -7.66 -7.11
C LEU A 273 -11.19 -8.19 -5.86
N ILE A 274 -11.00 -7.33 -4.87
CA ILE A 274 -10.43 -7.69 -3.56
C ILE A 274 -11.53 -7.64 -2.51
N THR A 275 -11.67 -8.70 -1.73
CA THR A 275 -12.65 -8.79 -0.64
C THR A 275 -11.98 -9.22 0.66
N CYS A 276 -12.43 -8.66 1.77
CA CYS A 276 -11.94 -8.96 3.11
C CYS A 276 -13.09 -9.52 3.96
N ASN A 277 -13.00 -10.78 4.38
CA ASN A 277 -14.08 -11.48 5.08
C ASN A 277 -13.83 -11.65 6.58
N GLN A 278 -12.66 -11.21 7.08
CA GLN A 278 -12.29 -11.30 8.49
C GLN A 278 -11.41 -10.13 8.89
N ASP A 279 -11.37 -9.86 10.18
CA ASP A 279 -10.57 -8.78 10.74
C ASP A 279 -9.08 -9.13 10.64
N LEU A 280 -8.29 -8.17 10.15
CA LEU A 280 -6.84 -8.26 10.03
C LEU A 280 -6.21 -7.66 11.29
N ASN A 281 -5.58 -8.50 12.11
CA ASN A 281 -4.92 -8.09 13.36
C ASN A 281 -3.52 -7.51 13.16
N SER A 282 -2.92 -7.75 11.99
CA SER A 282 -1.64 -7.21 11.55
C SER A 282 -1.75 -6.82 10.08
N ASP A 283 -0.81 -6.00 9.62
CA ASP A 283 -0.64 -5.76 8.20
C ASP A 283 -0.28 -7.08 7.50
N VAL A 284 -0.76 -7.25 6.28
CA VAL A 284 -0.56 -8.44 5.46
C VAL A 284 -0.21 -8.05 4.03
N ALA A 285 0.26 -8.97 3.21
CA ALA A 285 0.57 -8.69 1.81
C ALA A 285 -0.01 -9.75 0.87
N ILE A 286 -0.40 -9.30 -0.33
CA ILE A 286 -0.66 -10.15 -1.49
C ILE A 286 0.63 -10.20 -2.30
N GLU A 287 1.08 -11.40 -2.64
CA GLU A 287 2.23 -11.60 -3.53
C GLU A 287 1.76 -12.09 -4.91
N ALA A 288 2.39 -11.54 -5.96
CA ALA A 288 2.15 -11.95 -7.34
C ALA A 288 3.33 -12.80 -7.82
N PHE A 289 3.04 -13.97 -8.37
CA PHE A 289 4.03 -14.93 -8.86
C PHE A 289 3.86 -15.20 -10.35
N ASN A 290 4.98 -15.39 -11.06
CA ASN A 290 4.96 -15.91 -12.42
C ASN A 290 4.85 -17.45 -12.46
N LYS A 291 4.84 -18.03 -13.67
CA LYS A 291 4.81 -19.49 -13.89
C LYS A 291 5.95 -20.27 -13.21
N ASN A 292 7.07 -19.60 -12.95
CA ASN A 292 8.27 -20.15 -12.32
C ASN A 292 8.30 -19.95 -10.79
N ASN A 293 7.20 -19.48 -10.17
CA ASN A 293 7.10 -19.09 -8.75
C ASN A 293 8.09 -17.99 -8.34
N GLN A 294 8.51 -17.14 -9.27
CA GLN A 294 9.28 -15.93 -8.95
C GLN A 294 8.31 -14.79 -8.63
N THR A 295 8.61 -14.02 -7.59
CA THR A 295 7.80 -12.86 -7.22
C THR A 295 7.97 -11.76 -8.27
N ILE A 296 6.85 -11.31 -8.82
CA ILE A 296 6.76 -10.31 -9.90
C ILE A 296 5.96 -9.08 -9.47
N GLY A 297 5.39 -9.07 -8.26
CA GLY A 297 4.69 -7.92 -7.70
C GLY A 297 4.23 -8.20 -6.28
N LYS A 298 3.86 -7.13 -5.57
CA LYS A 298 3.40 -7.21 -4.18
C LYS A 298 2.45 -6.05 -3.87
N LEU A 299 1.50 -6.27 -2.95
CA LEU A 299 0.57 -5.27 -2.46
C LEU A 299 0.43 -5.42 -0.94
N ASN A 300 0.76 -4.38 -0.19
CA ASN A 300 0.57 -4.34 1.26
C ASN A 300 -0.90 -3.99 1.58
N ILE A 301 -1.44 -4.56 2.65
CA ILE A 301 -2.77 -4.29 3.17
C ILE A 301 -2.64 -3.96 4.65
N ILE A 302 -3.11 -2.79 5.04
CA ILE A 302 -3.09 -2.35 6.44
C ILE A 302 -4.08 -3.17 7.28
N LYS A 303 -3.72 -3.45 8.54
CA LYS A 303 -4.60 -4.03 9.54
C LYS A 303 -5.91 -3.24 9.64
N ASN A 304 -7.02 -3.94 9.86
CA ASN A 304 -8.36 -3.33 9.90
C ASN A 304 -9.23 -3.80 11.08
N SER A 305 -8.63 -4.50 12.03
CA SER A 305 -9.28 -4.99 13.26
C SER A 305 -9.63 -3.88 14.25
N VAL A 306 -8.96 -2.72 14.17
CA VAL A 306 -9.20 -1.57 15.04
C VAL A 306 -10.37 -0.74 14.52
N LYS A 307 -11.25 -0.31 15.42
CA LYS A 307 -12.38 0.57 15.10
C LYS A 307 -12.03 2.02 15.43
N TYR A 308 -11.99 2.87 14.41
CA TYR A 308 -11.73 4.29 14.55
C TYR A 308 -13.05 5.05 14.40
N ASN A 309 -13.76 5.32 15.50
CA ASN A 309 -15.00 6.09 15.42
C ASN A 309 -14.69 7.56 15.63
N LEU A 310 -15.20 8.42 14.76
CA LEU A 310 -14.99 9.87 14.86
C LEU A 310 -16.34 10.57 15.02
N PRO A 311 -16.75 10.94 16.24
CA PRO A 311 -17.97 11.73 16.42
C PRO A 311 -17.83 13.10 15.77
N ILE A 312 -18.80 13.47 14.94
CA ILE A 312 -18.85 14.76 14.25
C ILE A 312 -20.20 15.42 14.55
N LYS A 313 -20.15 16.66 15.05
CA LYS A 313 -21.32 17.48 15.33
C LYS A 313 -21.26 18.78 14.55
N PHE A 314 -22.32 19.11 13.83
CA PHE A 314 -22.47 20.35 13.09
C PHE A 314 -23.14 21.41 13.97
N ILE A 315 -22.71 22.66 13.83
CA ILE A 315 -23.26 23.81 14.56
C ILE A 315 -23.37 24.99 13.61
N ILE A 316 -24.54 25.61 13.51
CA ILE A 316 -24.75 26.88 12.79
C ILE A 316 -24.45 28.03 13.76
N VAL A 317 -23.65 29.01 13.31
CA VAL A 317 -23.28 30.21 14.09
C VAL A 317 -23.78 31.46 13.37
N ASP A 318 -24.72 32.18 14.00
CA ASP A 318 -25.30 33.45 13.51
C ASP A 318 -25.84 34.29 14.68
N GLU A 319 -26.13 35.57 14.45
CA GLU A 319 -26.71 36.50 15.43
C GLU A 319 -28.21 36.27 15.67
N ALA A 320 -28.92 35.78 14.66
CA ALA A 320 -30.37 35.56 14.72
C ALA A 320 -30.78 34.18 14.20
N ASP A 321 -31.74 33.57 14.90
CA ASP A 321 -32.33 32.27 14.54
C ASP A 321 -33.06 32.35 13.18
N THR A 322 -32.79 31.39 12.30
CA THR A 322 -32.75 31.47 10.83
C THR A 322 -34.12 31.43 10.12
N SER A 323 -35.14 32.14 10.62
CA SER A 323 -36.36 32.38 9.84
C SER A 323 -36.47 33.78 9.23
N LYS A 324 -35.57 34.72 9.59
CA LYS A 324 -35.69 36.15 9.19
C LYS A 324 -34.37 36.93 8.97
N SER A 325 -33.19 36.30 9.03
CA SER A 325 -31.91 37.03 8.83
C SER A 325 -31.54 37.14 7.33
N TYR A 326 -30.85 38.21 6.94
CA TYR A 326 -30.25 38.38 5.61
C TYR A 326 -29.31 37.22 5.21
N TYR A 327 -28.77 36.50 6.21
CA TYR A 327 -27.80 35.43 6.04
C TYR A 327 -28.41 34.02 5.96
N SER A 328 -29.72 33.85 6.22
CA SER A 328 -30.46 32.58 6.01
C SER A 328 -30.22 32.01 4.60
N LYS A 329 -30.16 32.88 3.58
CA LYS A 329 -29.90 32.51 2.19
C LYS A 329 -28.55 31.85 1.92
N VAL A 330 -27.56 32.07 2.78
CA VAL A 330 -26.24 31.42 2.65
C VAL A 330 -26.36 29.93 2.94
N PHE A 331 -27.24 29.57 3.88
CA PHE A 331 -27.49 28.19 4.28
C PHE A 331 -28.62 27.52 3.49
N ASP A 332 -29.40 28.26 2.68
CA ASP A 332 -30.43 27.66 1.81
C ASP A 332 -29.87 26.56 0.88
N ALA A 333 -28.59 26.66 0.52
CA ALA A 333 -27.89 25.66 -0.30
C ALA A 333 -27.28 24.50 0.52
N PHE A 334 -27.23 24.61 1.84
CA PHE A 334 -26.90 23.52 2.76
C PHE A 334 -28.20 22.82 3.18
N ASP A 335 -28.80 22.09 2.25
CA ASP A 335 -30.04 21.36 2.44
C ASP A 335 -29.80 19.89 2.85
N ASP A 336 -30.87 19.17 3.16
CA ASP A 336 -30.79 17.74 3.52
C ASP A 336 -30.15 16.88 2.42
N PRO A 337 -30.46 17.07 1.12
CA PRO A 337 -29.74 16.42 0.03
C PRO A 337 -28.21 16.64 0.08
N PHE A 338 -27.76 17.89 0.18
CA PHE A 338 -26.32 18.19 0.28
C PHE A 338 -25.71 17.58 1.54
N PHE A 339 -26.38 17.72 2.70
CA PHE A 339 -25.88 17.18 3.96
C PHE A 339 -25.78 15.64 3.93
N SER A 340 -26.74 14.96 3.32
CA SER A 340 -26.67 13.52 3.09
C SER A 340 -25.50 13.13 2.19
N ASP A 341 -25.27 13.87 1.11
CA ASP A 341 -24.15 13.63 0.20
C ASP A 341 -22.79 13.94 0.85
N LEU A 342 -22.70 14.98 1.69
CA LEU A 342 -21.52 15.29 2.50
C LEU A 342 -21.20 14.13 3.46
N LYS A 343 -22.20 13.65 4.22
CA LYS A 343 -22.02 12.51 5.14
C LYS A 343 -21.55 11.26 4.41
N LYS A 344 -22.13 10.97 3.24
CA LYS A 344 -21.70 9.87 2.39
C LYS A 344 -20.25 10.06 1.92
N THR A 345 -19.91 11.25 1.43
CA THR A 345 -18.55 11.58 0.98
C THR A 345 -17.52 11.37 2.10
N LEU A 346 -17.81 11.87 3.31
CA LEU A 346 -16.96 11.67 4.49
C LEU A 346 -16.82 10.20 4.88
N SER A 347 -17.88 9.41 4.76
CA SER A 347 -17.91 8.01 5.20
C SER A 347 -17.36 7.02 4.16
N SER A 348 -17.35 7.39 2.89
CA SER A 348 -17.18 6.43 1.79
C SER A 348 -16.36 6.94 0.61
N ASN A 349 -15.86 8.18 0.62
CA ASN A 349 -14.98 8.72 -0.41
C ASN A 349 -13.77 9.47 0.18
N SER A 350 -13.54 9.37 1.48
CA SER A 350 -12.44 10.05 2.15
C SER A 350 -11.97 9.39 3.46
N LEU A 351 -12.65 9.57 4.60
CA LEU A 351 -12.16 9.10 5.91
C LEU A 351 -12.05 7.56 5.99
N ASN A 352 -12.84 6.85 5.18
CA ASN A 352 -12.73 5.40 4.96
C ASN A 352 -11.35 4.97 4.45
N GLN A 353 -10.61 5.84 3.75
CA GLN A 353 -9.25 5.54 3.31
C GLN A 353 -8.33 5.26 4.51
N ALA A 354 -8.55 5.98 5.61
CA ALA A 354 -7.87 5.77 6.90
C ALA A 354 -8.62 4.79 7.84
N LEU A 355 -9.62 4.04 7.35
CA LEU A 355 -10.50 3.18 8.16
C LEU A 355 -11.28 3.92 9.26
N ILE A 356 -11.47 5.23 9.14
CA ILE A 356 -12.24 6.03 10.08
C ILE A 356 -13.72 5.95 9.73
N ASN A 357 -14.53 5.66 10.74
CA ASN A 357 -15.98 5.63 10.70
C ASN A 357 -16.53 6.90 11.36
N PRO A 358 -16.93 7.93 10.58
CA PRO A 358 -17.54 9.11 11.15
C PRO A 358 -18.90 8.77 11.78
N VAL A 359 -19.14 9.27 13.00
CA VAL A 359 -20.38 9.11 13.75
C VAL A 359 -21.07 10.47 13.83
N PHE A 360 -21.98 10.72 12.90
CA PHE A 360 -22.71 11.98 12.84
C PHE A 360 -23.73 12.09 13.96
N VAL A 361 -23.63 13.15 14.75
CA VAL A 361 -24.62 13.46 15.80
C VAL A 361 -25.94 13.90 15.18
N ASP A 362 -25.88 14.72 14.13
CA ASP A 362 -27.03 15.33 13.47
C ASP A 362 -27.52 14.48 12.29
N LYS A 363 -28.79 14.05 12.30
CA LYS A 363 -29.35 13.18 11.24
C LYS A 363 -29.86 13.95 10.03
N SER A 364 -30.33 15.17 10.24
CA SER A 364 -30.83 16.10 9.21
C SER A 364 -30.40 17.52 9.52
N VAL A 365 -30.48 18.43 8.55
CA VAL A 365 -30.18 19.85 8.73
C VAL A 365 -31.03 20.46 9.85
N ALA A 366 -32.28 20.02 9.99
CA ALA A 366 -33.19 20.48 11.06
C ALA A 366 -32.74 20.09 12.49
N GLU A 367 -31.84 19.11 12.65
CA GLU A 367 -31.30 18.70 13.95
C GLU A 367 -30.03 19.46 14.32
N ILE A 368 -29.43 20.19 13.37
CA ILE A 368 -28.17 20.91 13.57
C ILE A 368 -28.37 22.01 14.62
N GLU A 369 -27.46 22.06 15.59
CA GLU A 369 -27.55 22.99 16.69
C GLU A 369 -27.33 24.44 16.21
N PHE A 370 -28.22 25.34 16.63
CA PHE A 370 -28.03 26.78 16.44
C PHE A 370 -27.31 27.41 17.64
N LEU A 371 -26.15 28.00 17.37
CA LEU A 371 -25.38 28.79 18.32
C LEU A 371 -25.55 30.28 18.02
N LYS A 372 -26.45 30.90 18.78
CA LYS A 372 -26.67 32.35 18.74
C LYS A 372 -25.47 33.10 19.33
N ILE A 373 -24.95 34.07 18.60
CA ILE A 373 -23.90 35.00 19.07
C ILE A 373 -24.39 36.46 19.02
N ASP A 374 -23.64 37.38 19.64
CA ASP A 374 -23.87 38.83 19.54
C ASP A 374 -22.71 39.43 18.76
N PHE A 375 -22.99 40.01 17.58
CA PHE A 375 -21.93 40.51 16.72
C PHE A 375 -21.20 41.72 17.33
N GLU A 376 -21.90 42.57 18.09
CA GLU A 376 -21.27 43.73 18.71
C GLU A 376 -20.39 43.30 19.89
N ASP A 377 -20.81 42.33 20.71
CA ASP A 377 -19.95 41.72 21.74
C ASP A 377 -18.71 41.06 21.11
N PHE A 378 -18.91 40.20 20.10
CA PHE A 378 -17.82 39.50 19.44
C PHE A 378 -16.82 40.47 18.80
N LYS A 379 -17.31 41.54 18.18
CA LYS A 379 -16.48 42.61 17.62
C LYS A 379 -15.72 43.36 18.73
N ASN A 380 -16.37 43.73 19.82
CA ASN A 380 -15.73 44.42 20.96
C ASN A 380 -14.62 43.57 21.60
N ARG A 381 -14.79 42.25 21.60
CA ARG A 381 -13.81 41.27 22.05
C ARG A 381 -12.78 40.87 20.98
N LYS A 382 -12.85 41.47 19.78
CA LYS A 382 -11.97 41.19 18.63
C LYS A 382 -12.02 39.75 18.12
N LEU A 383 -13.16 39.07 18.29
CA LEU A 383 -13.39 37.71 17.79
C LEU A 383 -13.83 37.72 16.32
N ILE A 384 -14.38 38.83 15.85
CA ILE A 384 -14.77 39.06 14.46
C ILE A 384 -14.43 40.48 14.04
N ASP A 385 -14.29 40.68 12.73
CA ASP A 385 -14.14 42.00 12.11
C ASP A 385 -15.46 42.43 11.45
N ILE A 386 -15.94 43.63 11.75
CA ILE A 386 -17.08 44.23 11.02
C ILE A 386 -16.58 45.54 10.39
N PRO A 387 -16.23 45.54 9.09
CA PRO A 387 -15.74 46.73 8.41
C PRO A 387 -16.75 47.88 8.45
N GLU A 388 -16.27 49.10 8.53
CA GLU A 388 -17.11 50.29 8.53
C GLU A 388 -18.00 50.34 7.28
N GLY A 389 -19.31 50.57 7.47
CA GLY A 389 -20.30 50.57 6.40
C GLY A 389 -20.74 49.18 5.90
N MET A 390 -20.17 48.08 6.43
CA MET A 390 -20.62 46.72 6.14
C MET A 390 -21.49 46.16 7.26
N LYS A 391 -22.53 45.42 6.88
CA LYS A 391 -23.35 44.65 7.82
C LYS A 391 -22.80 43.24 8.07
N GLN A 392 -21.97 42.74 7.16
CA GLN A 392 -21.50 41.35 7.22
C GLN A 392 -20.22 41.22 8.05
N PRO A 393 -20.23 40.35 9.09
CA PRO A 393 -19.03 40.01 9.84
C PRO A 393 -18.03 39.25 8.98
N ARG A 394 -16.75 39.44 9.29
CA ARG A 394 -15.61 38.77 8.68
C ARG A 394 -14.81 38.07 9.76
N PHE A 395 -14.04 37.07 9.32
CA PHE A 395 -12.99 36.51 10.14
C PHE A 395 -11.97 37.59 10.52
N PRO A 396 -11.50 37.60 11.78
CA PRO A 396 -10.37 38.42 12.20
C PRO A 396 -9.08 37.96 11.49
N GLU A 397 -8.00 38.72 11.68
CA GLU A 397 -6.67 38.32 11.18
C GLU A 397 -6.12 37.09 11.93
N ASP A 398 -6.38 37.00 13.25
CA ASP A 398 -6.07 35.83 14.09
C ASP A 398 -7.36 35.16 14.54
N ASN A 399 -7.59 33.94 14.05
CA ASN A 399 -8.81 33.16 14.31
C ASN A 399 -8.76 32.35 15.62
N ASN A 400 -7.64 32.34 16.36
CA ASN A 400 -7.49 31.52 17.56
C ASN A 400 -8.48 31.89 18.67
N LEU A 401 -8.67 33.19 18.94
CA LEU A 401 -9.62 33.64 19.96
C LEU A 401 -11.06 33.27 19.59
N LEU A 402 -11.41 33.40 18.31
CA LEU A 402 -12.73 33.01 17.81
C LEU A 402 -12.96 31.51 17.99
N LYS A 403 -11.99 30.68 17.59
CA LYS A 403 -12.00 29.23 17.77
C LYS A 403 -12.24 28.85 19.23
N ASP A 404 -11.45 29.40 20.14
CA ASP A 404 -11.52 29.07 21.56
C ASP A 404 -12.88 29.46 22.16
N GLU A 405 -13.42 30.61 21.79
CA GLU A 405 -14.76 31.04 22.23
C GLU A 405 -15.86 30.12 21.67
N LEU A 406 -15.80 29.75 20.38
CA LEU A 406 -16.79 28.85 19.77
C LEU A 406 -16.74 27.45 20.40
N ILE A 407 -15.55 26.89 20.63
CA ILE A 407 -15.38 25.61 21.34
C ILE A 407 -15.97 25.70 22.75
N LYS A 408 -15.66 26.77 23.48
CA LYS A 408 -16.18 26.99 24.83
C LYS A 408 -17.71 27.00 24.83
N LEU A 409 -18.33 27.81 23.98
CA LEU A 409 -19.79 27.92 23.86
C LEU A 409 -20.43 26.59 23.45
N ALA A 410 -19.82 25.86 22.51
CA ALA A 410 -20.30 24.53 22.12
C ALA A 410 -20.22 23.54 23.27
N LYS A 411 -19.12 23.52 24.03
CA LYS A 411 -18.92 22.63 25.19
C LYS A 411 -19.84 22.95 26.36
N GLU A 412 -20.24 24.20 26.56
CA GLU A 412 -21.23 24.56 27.58
C GLU A 412 -22.56 23.81 27.38
N LYS A 413 -22.95 23.61 26.11
CA LYS A 413 -24.14 22.84 25.71
C LYS A 413 -23.86 21.35 25.50
N ASN A 414 -22.60 20.97 25.26
CA ASN A 414 -22.15 19.61 24.90
C ASN A 414 -21.03 19.10 25.83
N LYS A 415 -21.25 19.16 27.15
CA LYS A 415 -20.21 19.00 28.20
C LYS A 415 -19.37 17.72 28.17
N ASN A 416 -19.82 16.68 27.48
CA ASN A 416 -19.13 15.39 27.37
C ASN A 416 -18.80 14.99 25.92
N PHE A 417 -18.99 15.88 24.95
CA PHE A 417 -18.72 15.57 23.56
C PHE A 417 -17.22 15.48 23.30
N LYS A 418 -16.79 14.28 22.87
CA LYS A 418 -15.43 13.97 22.43
C LYS A 418 -15.52 13.63 20.94
N GLY A 419 -15.02 14.55 20.12
CA GLY A 419 -15.26 14.55 18.68
C GLY A 419 -14.96 15.92 18.07
N ILE A 420 -15.31 16.09 16.80
CA ILE A 420 -15.10 17.35 16.06
C ILE A 420 -16.41 18.13 16.00
N PHE A 421 -16.33 19.42 16.33
CA PHE A 421 -17.36 20.42 16.06
C PHE A 421 -17.08 21.08 14.71
N VAL A 422 -18.06 21.04 13.82
CA VAL A 422 -18.04 21.73 12.53
C VAL A 422 -18.94 22.96 12.64
N PHE A 423 -18.31 24.11 12.83
CA PHE A 423 -18.98 25.41 12.93
C PHE A 423 -19.21 25.99 11.54
N MET A 424 -20.46 26.06 11.11
CA MET A 424 -20.88 26.72 9.87
C MET A 424 -21.28 28.16 10.19
N THR A 425 -20.52 29.13 9.67
CA THR A 425 -20.62 30.54 10.08
C THR A 425 -21.09 31.43 8.94
N VAL A 426 -21.72 32.55 9.28
CA VAL A 426 -22.08 33.62 8.33
C VAL A 426 -20.91 34.56 8.01
N PHE A 427 -19.71 34.23 8.49
CA PHE A 427 -18.52 35.07 8.39
C PHE A 427 -17.90 34.98 7.01
N HIS A 428 -17.58 36.13 6.43
CA HIS A 428 -16.94 36.23 5.14
C HIS A 428 -15.41 36.26 5.29
N GLN A 429 -14.65 35.51 4.46
CA GLN A 429 -13.18 35.57 4.46
C GLN A 429 -12.65 36.86 3.81
N LYS A 430 -11.54 37.41 4.33
CA LYS A 430 -10.76 38.47 3.65
C LYS A 430 -10.00 37.94 2.42
N GLY A 431 -9.73 36.62 2.35
CA GLY A 431 -8.92 35.96 1.31
C GLY A 431 -9.69 34.99 0.40
N LYS A 432 -9.01 33.94 -0.10
CA LYS A 432 -9.58 32.85 -0.92
C LYS A 432 -9.92 31.58 -0.13
N GLU A 433 -9.48 31.50 1.12
CA GLU A 433 -9.79 30.40 2.03
C GLU A 433 -11.31 30.24 2.17
N SER A 434 -11.77 29.02 2.42
CA SER A 434 -13.19 28.68 2.53
C SER A 434 -13.55 28.08 3.90
N GLY A 435 -12.56 27.64 4.67
CA GLY A 435 -12.65 27.21 6.05
C GLY A 435 -11.33 27.43 6.79
N PHE A 436 -11.32 27.06 8.07
CA PHE A 436 -10.15 27.06 8.94
C PHE A 436 -10.21 25.90 9.92
N SER A 437 -9.05 25.36 10.20
CA SER A 437 -8.83 24.33 11.20
C SER A 437 -7.37 24.37 11.62
N TRP A 438 -7.03 23.63 12.67
CA TRP A 438 -5.70 23.64 13.26
C TRP A 438 -5.23 22.21 13.52
N THR A 439 -3.98 21.97 13.19
CA THR A 439 -3.22 20.75 13.51
C THR A 439 -2.67 20.78 14.94
N TYR A 440 -2.55 21.98 15.53
CA TYR A 440 -2.09 22.18 16.91
C TYR A 440 -3.01 23.13 17.70
N PRO A 441 -3.29 22.84 18.99
CA PRO A 441 -2.93 21.61 19.70
C PRO A 441 -3.64 20.39 19.11
N ARG A 442 -3.05 19.20 19.23
CA ARG A 442 -3.56 17.98 18.55
C ARG A 442 -4.96 17.55 19.00
N ASN A 443 -5.42 18.00 20.17
CA ASN A 443 -6.78 17.81 20.64
C ASN A 443 -7.76 18.91 20.15
N ASN A 444 -7.41 19.68 19.11
CA ASN A 444 -8.26 20.72 18.57
C ASN A 444 -9.56 20.13 17.99
N GLN A 445 -10.70 20.50 18.56
CA GLN A 445 -12.00 19.96 18.15
C GLN A 445 -12.74 20.84 17.15
N ALA A 446 -12.15 21.92 16.63
CA ALA A 446 -12.87 22.90 15.82
C ALA A 446 -12.46 22.89 14.35
N VAL A 447 -13.48 22.70 13.51
CA VAL A 447 -13.50 23.05 12.09
C VAL A 447 -14.43 24.25 11.93
N ILE A 448 -13.99 25.32 11.28
CA ILE A 448 -14.79 26.51 11.04
C ILE A 448 -14.96 26.72 9.54
N ILE A 449 -16.20 26.72 9.07
CA ILE A 449 -16.55 26.91 7.66
C ILE A 449 -17.16 28.30 7.49
N GLY A 450 -16.56 29.09 6.59
CA GLY A 450 -17.08 30.40 6.21
C GLY A 450 -18.11 30.30 5.08
N THR A 451 -18.77 31.42 4.77
CA THR A 451 -19.87 31.44 3.78
C THR A 451 -19.51 30.89 2.40
N ARG A 452 -18.24 30.95 2.01
CA ARG A 452 -17.76 30.43 0.70
C ARG A 452 -17.60 28.91 0.67
N GLY A 453 -17.35 28.28 1.82
CA GLY A 453 -17.11 26.85 1.95
C GLY A 453 -18.34 26.02 2.28
N VAL A 454 -19.45 26.66 2.66
CA VAL A 454 -20.66 25.97 3.16
C VAL A 454 -21.15 24.88 2.22
N ASN A 455 -21.04 25.08 0.89
CA ASN A 455 -21.50 24.12 -0.12
C ASN A 455 -20.36 23.32 -0.78
N SER A 456 -19.18 23.30 -0.15
CA SER A 456 -17.97 22.67 -0.70
C SER A 456 -17.56 21.46 0.13
N LYS A 457 -17.91 20.25 -0.33
CA LYS A 457 -17.57 19.00 0.38
C LYS A 457 -16.06 18.84 0.61
N ILE A 458 -15.25 19.27 -0.36
CA ILE A 458 -13.79 19.23 -0.25
C ILE A 458 -13.28 20.17 0.85
N THR A 459 -13.93 21.32 1.07
CA THR A 459 -13.56 22.21 2.18
C THR A 459 -13.79 21.55 3.53
N TYR A 460 -14.96 20.94 3.77
CA TYR A 460 -15.19 20.21 5.03
C TYR A 460 -14.13 19.13 5.25
N LEU A 461 -13.84 18.36 4.19
CA LEU A 461 -12.89 17.28 4.26
C LEU A 461 -11.46 17.75 4.56
N HIS A 462 -10.99 18.80 3.86
CA HIS A 462 -9.68 19.40 4.07
C HIS A 462 -9.52 19.93 5.50
N GLU A 463 -10.50 20.68 6.00
CA GLU A 463 -10.46 21.22 7.37
C GLU A 463 -10.56 20.12 8.45
N ILE A 464 -11.35 19.06 8.21
CA ILE A 464 -11.37 17.88 9.08
C ILE A 464 -9.99 17.20 9.08
N GLY A 465 -9.31 17.15 7.92
CA GLY A 465 -7.93 16.65 7.81
C GLY A 465 -6.98 17.35 8.78
N HIS A 466 -7.03 18.69 8.86
CA HIS A 466 -6.25 19.45 9.85
C HIS A 466 -6.58 19.09 11.31
N CYS A 467 -7.86 18.90 11.66
CA CYS A 467 -8.26 18.43 13.00
C CYS A 467 -7.76 17.01 13.30
N LEU A 468 -7.47 16.22 12.26
CA LEU A 468 -6.86 14.89 12.35
C LEU A 468 -5.34 14.94 12.12
N GLY A 469 -4.72 16.09 12.37
CA GLY A 469 -3.27 16.28 12.40
C GLY A 469 -2.61 16.45 11.04
N LEU A 470 -3.37 16.52 9.94
CA LEU A 470 -2.77 16.60 8.61
C LEU A 470 -2.32 18.02 8.29
N GLU A 471 -1.05 18.19 7.92
CA GLU A 471 -0.52 19.43 7.35
C GLU A 471 -0.65 19.41 5.82
N HIS A 472 -0.52 20.57 5.19
CA HIS A 472 -0.36 20.65 3.74
C HIS A 472 0.94 19.98 3.33
N VAL A 473 0.93 19.15 2.28
CA VAL A 473 2.10 18.33 1.89
C VAL A 473 3.13 19.07 1.04
N PHE A 474 2.88 20.33 0.69
CA PHE A 474 3.78 21.16 -0.12
C PHE A 474 4.31 22.35 0.68
N THR A 475 5.29 23.04 0.10
CA THR A 475 6.02 24.11 0.80
C THR A 475 5.18 25.32 1.20
N GLU A 476 4.73 25.34 2.45
CA GLU A 476 4.82 26.54 3.30
C GLU A 476 6.07 26.41 4.18
N LYS A 477 7.26 26.38 3.56
CA LYS A 477 8.55 26.45 4.30
C LYS A 477 8.48 27.69 5.19
N ASN A 478 8.31 27.50 6.51
CA ASN A 478 8.92 28.28 7.60
C ASN A 478 8.16 28.24 8.95
N LYS A 479 6.91 27.75 9.07
CA LYS A 479 6.19 27.82 10.37
C LYS A 479 6.58 26.72 11.36
N ASN A 480 6.42 25.44 11.00
CA ASN A 480 6.65 24.34 11.94
C ASN A 480 8.13 24.20 12.34
N ASN A 481 9.07 24.43 11.41
CA ASN A 481 10.50 24.46 11.73
C ASN A 481 10.87 25.61 12.68
N ALA A 482 10.23 26.77 12.55
CA ALA A 482 10.48 27.88 13.48
C ALA A 482 9.92 27.56 14.88
N ASN A 483 8.75 26.93 14.97
CA ASN A 483 8.19 26.47 16.25
C ASN A 483 9.10 25.45 16.93
N ILE A 484 9.61 24.47 16.18
CA ILE A 484 10.57 23.47 16.67
C ILE A 484 11.83 24.15 17.20
N LEU A 485 12.46 25.03 16.42
CA LEU A 485 13.68 25.75 16.84
C LEU A 485 13.45 26.62 18.09
N ASN A 486 12.27 27.25 18.20
CA ASN A 486 11.90 28.02 19.38
C ASN A 486 11.74 27.11 20.61
N LEU A 487 11.06 25.97 20.47
CA LEU A 487 10.89 24.99 21.54
C LEU A 487 12.23 24.40 22.00
N GLU A 488 13.10 24.00 21.07
CA GLU A 488 14.46 23.53 21.38
C GLU A 488 15.27 24.60 22.13
N SER A 489 15.13 25.87 21.73
CA SER A 489 15.78 26.99 22.41
C SER A 489 15.23 27.19 23.82
N ASN A 490 13.91 27.13 24.00
CA ASN A 490 13.26 27.24 25.31
C ASN A 490 13.68 26.10 26.25
N ILE A 491 13.65 24.85 25.78
CA ILE A 491 14.13 23.67 26.51
C ILE A 491 15.54 23.90 27.05
N LYS A 492 16.45 24.40 26.19
CA LYS A 492 17.83 24.70 26.59
C LYS A 492 17.92 25.83 27.62
N ILE A 493 17.04 26.83 27.55
CA ILE A 493 16.95 27.91 28.54
C ILE A 493 16.49 27.33 29.89
N ASN A 494 15.40 26.55 29.91
CA ASN A 494 14.87 25.93 31.13
C ASN A 494 15.93 25.04 31.80
N GLU A 495 16.62 24.19 31.02
CA GLU A 495 17.71 23.34 31.54
C GLU A 495 18.86 24.15 32.17
N ASN A 496 19.21 25.30 31.58
CA ASN A 496 20.26 26.16 32.12
C ASN A 496 19.80 26.87 33.40
N ASN A 497 18.55 27.34 33.46
CA ASN A 497 17.97 27.95 34.65
C ASN A 497 17.98 26.96 35.82
N ILE A 498 17.54 25.71 35.59
CA ILE A 498 17.57 24.63 36.58
C ILE A 498 19.00 24.43 37.11
N LYS A 499 20.00 24.30 36.24
CA LYS A 499 21.42 24.16 36.65
C LYS A 499 21.91 25.34 37.49
N VAL A 500 21.51 26.56 37.16
CA VAL A 500 21.85 27.77 37.93
C VAL A 500 21.22 27.72 39.32
N PHE A 501 19.94 27.35 39.42
CA PHE A 501 19.23 27.24 40.69
C PHE A 501 19.78 26.11 41.57
N GLU A 502 20.11 24.95 40.99
CA GLU A 502 20.77 23.84 41.69
C GLU A 502 22.13 24.26 42.25
N LYS A 503 22.92 25.01 41.46
CA LYS A 503 24.19 25.56 41.94
C LYS A 503 23.97 26.53 43.11
N ASN A 504 22.99 27.44 43.00
CA ASN A 504 22.66 28.38 44.07
C ASN A 504 22.24 27.65 45.36
N ILE A 505 21.47 26.56 45.26
CA ILE A 505 21.10 25.72 46.41
C ILE A 505 22.36 25.13 47.03
N LYS A 506 23.23 24.52 46.22
CA LYS A 506 24.47 23.91 46.70
C LYS A 506 25.38 24.91 47.41
N ASP A 507 25.57 26.10 46.84
CA ASP A 507 26.39 27.16 47.44
C ASP A 507 25.82 27.61 48.80
N LYS A 508 24.49 27.66 48.94
CA LYS A 508 23.82 27.97 50.21
C LYS A 508 23.92 26.85 51.23
N GLU A 509 23.75 25.60 50.81
CA GLU A 509 23.94 24.43 51.66
C GLU A 509 25.38 24.33 52.17
N ASP A 510 26.36 24.60 51.30
CA ASP A 510 27.78 24.64 51.64
C ASP A 510 28.10 25.79 52.61
N PHE A 511 27.46 26.96 52.45
CA PHE A 511 27.54 28.05 53.42
C PHE A 511 26.96 27.65 54.78
N LEU A 512 25.79 27.00 54.80
CA LEU A 512 25.12 26.55 56.03
C LEU A 512 25.95 25.52 56.82
N LYS A 513 26.74 24.68 56.14
CA LYS A 513 27.64 23.71 56.79
C LYS A 513 28.63 24.38 57.75
N GLN A 514 29.02 25.64 57.49
CA GLN A 514 29.95 26.40 58.36
C GLN A 514 29.36 26.72 59.74
N PHE A 515 28.04 26.60 59.90
CA PHE A 515 27.31 26.94 61.13
C PHE A 515 26.77 25.71 61.87
N LYS A 516 27.03 24.49 61.39
CA LYS A 516 26.43 23.25 61.89
C LYS A 516 26.69 22.97 63.38
N ASN A 517 27.83 23.43 63.90
CA ASN A 517 28.25 23.21 65.29
C ASN A 517 28.13 24.47 66.18
N LYS A 518 27.49 25.53 65.68
CA LYS A 518 27.33 26.81 66.39
C LYS A 518 25.98 26.87 67.09
N SER A 519 25.91 27.56 68.23
CA SER A 519 24.63 27.78 68.94
C SER A 519 23.75 28.73 68.14
N ALA A 520 22.44 28.45 68.07
CA ALA A 520 21.48 29.31 67.37
C ALA A 520 21.47 30.77 67.88
N SER A 521 21.81 30.99 69.16
CA SER A 521 21.90 32.31 69.79
C SER A 521 23.23 33.05 69.54
N GLU A 522 24.22 32.40 68.93
CA GLU A 522 25.53 33.00 68.65
C GLU A 522 25.40 34.13 67.63
N ILE A 523 26.00 35.30 67.90
CA ILE A 523 25.92 36.47 67.03
C ILE A 523 27.13 36.52 66.10
N ILE A 524 26.86 36.62 64.80
CA ILE A 524 27.87 36.79 63.75
C ILE A 524 27.83 38.24 63.27
N LYS A 525 29.02 38.87 63.18
CA LYS A 525 29.19 40.23 62.65
C LYS A 525 29.74 40.17 61.22
N PHE A 526 29.03 40.77 60.29
CA PHE A 526 29.42 40.86 58.88
C PHE A 526 30.31 42.09 58.62
N LYS A 527 30.99 42.10 57.47
CA LYS A 527 31.97 43.15 57.10
C LYS A 527 31.35 44.53 56.92
N ASP A 528 30.07 44.58 56.60
CA ASP A 528 29.24 45.79 56.47
C ASP A 528 28.77 46.35 57.83
N GLY A 529 29.10 45.68 58.94
CA GLY A 529 28.69 46.07 60.29
C GLY A 529 27.40 45.42 60.78
N THR A 530 26.69 44.67 59.92
CA THR A 530 25.45 43.96 60.25
C THR A 530 25.72 42.85 61.27
N LYS A 531 24.80 42.65 62.22
CA LYS A 531 24.85 41.58 63.22
C LYS A 531 23.60 40.72 63.11
N LYS A 532 23.77 39.40 62.95
CA LYS A 532 22.66 38.43 62.97
C LYS A 532 23.01 37.24 63.84
N SER A 533 22.02 36.63 64.47
CA SER A 533 22.17 35.34 65.14
C SER A 533 22.34 34.21 64.11
N VAL A 534 23.00 33.13 64.50
CA VAL A 534 23.13 31.93 63.67
C VAL A 534 21.76 31.38 63.28
N GLY A 535 20.78 31.41 64.18
CA GLY A 535 19.41 30.98 63.89
C GLY A 535 18.73 31.83 62.81
N GLU A 536 18.91 33.15 62.83
CA GLU A 536 18.41 34.04 61.76
C GLU A 536 19.08 33.75 60.42
N ILE A 537 20.40 33.55 60.40
CA ILE A 537 21.15 33.20 59.18
C ILE A 537 20.65 31.87 58.62
N GLN A 538 20.50 30.86 59.47
CA GLN A 538 20.00 29.54 59.07
C GLN A 538 18.60 29.61 58.47
N LYS A 539 17.70 30.37 59.11
CA LYS A 539 16.34 30.58 58.62
C LYS A 539 16.31 31.28 57.26
N GLU A 540 17.02 32.39 57.11
CA GLU A 540 17.08 33.16 55.85
C GLU A 540 17.64 32.32 54.68
N GLN A 541 18.70 31.54 54.92
CA GLN A 541 19.24 30.68 53.86
C GLN A 541 18.31 29.51 53.55
N GLN A 542 17.61 28.96 54.54
CA GLN A 542 16.64 27.88 54.30
C GLN A 542 15.43 28.37 53.50
N GLU A 543 14.93 29.57 53.79
CA GLU A 543 13.89 30.23 52.99
C GLU A 543 14.37 30.46 51.56
N ALA A 544 15.58 30.99 51.38
CA ALA A 544 16.16 31.19 50.05
C ALA A 544 16.37 29.86 49.29
N ILE A 545 16.73 28.76 49.97
CA ILE A 545 16.81 27.42 49.35
C ILE A 545 15.42 26.96 48.89
N ASN A 546 14.39 27.14 49.73
CA ASN A 546 13.02 26.76 49.38
C ASN A 546 12.51 27.55 48.17
N ASP A 547 12.80 28.86 48.11
CA ASP A 547 12.47 29.70 46.94
C ASP A 547 13.16 29.19 45.65
N GLN A 548 14.43 28.78 45.72
CA GLN A 548 15.12 28.19 44.57
C GLN A 548 14.50 26.85 44.17
N LYS A 549 14.10 26.01 45.13
CA LYS A 549 13.42 24.73 44.85
C LYS A 549 12.07 24.94 44.15
N GLN A 550 11.30 25.93 44.59
CA GLN A 550 10.04 26.28 43.94
C GLN A 550 10.25 26.79 42.51
N LYS A 551 11.32 27.57 42.27
CA LYS A 551 11.70 27.98 40.91
C LYS A 551 12.06 26.77 40.04
N ILE A 552 12.83 25.82 40.56
CA ILE A 552 13.15 24.57 39.86
C ILE A 552 11.87 23.79 39.52
N GLU A 553 10.91 23.71 40.43
CA GLU A 553 9.64 23.03 40.16
C GLU A 553 8.87 23.68 39.00
N ASN A 554 8.74 25.02 39.01
CA ASN A 554 8.10 25.76 37.92
C ASN A 554 8.83 25.57 36.58
N GLU A 555 10.17 25.66 36.56
CA GLU A 555 10.98 25.43 35.36
C GLU A 555 10.84 24.00 34.84
N ASN A 556 10.76 22.99 35.72
CA ASN A 556 10.54 21.61 35.30
C ASN A 556 9.16 21.40 34.68
N ILE A 557 8.11 22.08 35.17
CA ILE A 557 6.77 22.03 34.57
C ILE A 557 6.81 22.61 33.16
N GLU A 558 7.45 23.77 32.97
CA GLU A 558 7.59 24.41 31.67
C GLU A 558 8.47 23.58 30.72
N LEU A 559 9.59 23.05 31.20
CA LEU A 559 10.47 22.14 30.45
C LEU A 559 9.71 20.93 29.93
N ASN A 560 8.96 20.23 30.80
CA ASN A 560 8.18 19.07 30.40
C ASN A 560 7.09 19.43 29.39
N THR A 561 6.48 20.61 29.52
CA THR A 561 5.49 21.12 28.55
C THR A 561 6.14 21.34 27.19
N ASN A 562 7.27 22.06 27.15
CA ASN A 562 8.01 22.32 25.92
C ASN A 562 8.51 21.02 25.24
N ILE A 563 8.92 20.02 26.02
CA ILE A 563 9.30 18.69 25.50
C ILE A 563 8.09 17.98 24.88
N CYS A 564 6.94 17.97 25.57
CA CYS A 564 5.72 17.36 25.04
C CYS A 564 5.28 18.04 23.74
N ASP A 565 5.32 19.38 23.70
CA ASP A 565 4.98 20.14 22.50
C ASP A 565 5.96 19.87 21.36
N LEU A 566 7.26 19.78 21.65
CA LEU A 566 8.27 19.45 20.65
C LEU A 566 8.02 18.07 20.04
N GLU A 567 7.73 17.06 20.87
CA GLU A 567 7.39 15.71 20.41
C GLU A 567 6.13 15.72 19.54
N ASP A 568 5.11 16.51 19.89
CA ASP A 568 3.89 16.64 19.10
C ASP A 568 4.14 17.36 17.76
N PHE A 569 4.88 18.46 17.74
CA PHE A 569 5.25 19.16 16.50
C PHE A 569 6.11 18.31 15.57
N GLN A 570 7.03 17.51 16.11
CA GLN A 570 7.85 16.59 15.32
C GLN A 570 7.01 15.52 14.61
N ARG A 571 5.87 15.10 15.19
CA ARG A 571 4.94 14.14 14.56
C ARG A 571 4.07 14.77 13.47
N LEU A 572 3.84 16.07 13.53
CA LEU A 572 3.10 16.82 12.51
C LEU A 572 3.96 17.13 11.27
N ILE A 573 5.27 16.87 11.33
CA ILE A 573 6.13 17.02 10.15
C ILE A 573 5.72 15.98 9.12
N ASN A 574 5.37 16.45 7.92
CA ASN A 574 5.09 15.58 6.81
C ASN A 574 6.27 14.67 6.50
N LEU A 575 5.99 13.41 6.22
CA LEU A 575 7.00 12.41 5.88
C LEU A 575 7.81 12.80 4.63
N CYS A 576 7.15 13.40 3.64
CA CYS A 576 7.77 14.06 2.48
C CYS A 576 7.11 15.42 2.25
N VAL A 577 7.89 16.36 1.72
CA VAL A 577 7.41 17.67 1.29
C VAL A 577 7.55 17.80 -0.22
N PHE A 578 6.51 18.26 -0.88
CA PHE A 578 6.46 18.48 -2.31
C PHE A 578 6.71 19.96 -2.69
N GLU A 579 7.26 20.20 -3.88
CA GLU A 579 7.53 21.56 -4.36
C GLU A 579 6.23 22.39 -4.42
N ARG A 580 5.13 21.79 -4.89
CA ARG A 580 3.83 22.43 -5.11
C ARG A 580 2.68 21.49 -4.76
N GLY A 581 1.50 22.04 -4.51
CA GLY A 581 0.25 21.30 -4.29
C GLY A 581 -0.36 20.80 -5.60
N THR A 582 0.38 19.99 -6.35
CA THR A 582 -0.03 19.42 -7.64
C THR A 582 -0.38 17.94 -7.56
N THR A 583 -0.45 17.37 -6.35
CA THR A 583 -0.83 15.98 -6.15
C THR A 583 -2.36 15.84 -6.20
N ASP A 584 -2.87 14.61 -6.12
CA ASP A 584 -4.30 14.34 -5.93
C ASP A 584 -4.68 14.25 -4.44
N ASN A 585 -3.79 14.70 -3.55
CA ASN A 585 -3.99 14.63 -2.11
C ASN A 585 -4.99 15.68 -1.65
N ILE A 586 -5.92 15.28 -0.80
CA ILE A 586 -6.96 16.15 -0.21
C ILE A 586 -6.37 17.36 0.54
N MET A 587 -5.16 17.24 1.07
CA MET A 587 -4.45 18.32 1.77
C MET A 587 -3.74 19.30 0.82
N ASP A 588 -3.91 19.17 -0.50
CA ASP A 588 -3.50 20.21 -1.46
C ASP A 588 -4.55 21.32 -1.58
N TYR A 589 -4.15 22.51 -2.08
CA TYR A 589 -5.09 23.59 -2.39
C TYR A 589 -5.58 23.53 -3.84
N ASP A 590 -6.84 23.90 -4.08
CA ASP A 590 -7.30 24.37 -5.40
C ASP A 590 -6.78 25.80 -5.67
N SER A 591 -5.46 25.90 -5.79
CA SER A 591 -4.76 27.14 -6.03
C SER A 591 -4.87 27.51 -7.51
N LYS A 592 -5.76 28.45 -7.86
CA LYS A 592 -5.77 29.08 -9.20
C LYS A 592 -4.45 29.79 -9.59
N LYS A 593 -3.44 29.89 -8.70
CA LYS A 593 -2.11 30.39 -9.11
C LYS A 593 -1.40 29.40 -10.04
N ASP A 594 -1.82 28.14 -10.05
CA ASP A 594 -1.35 27.11 -10.96
C ASP A 594 -2.48 26.76 -11.93
N GLU A 595 -2.70 27.60 -12.94
CA GLU A 595 -3.53 27.23 -14.10
C GLU A 595 -2.99 25.99 -14.84
N GLU A 596 -1.79 25.54 -14.48
CA GLU A 596 -1.08 24.36 -14.98
C GLU A 596 -1.14 23.13 -14.06
N SER A 597 -1.81 23.16 -12.90
CA SER A 597 -1.92 21.95 -12.06
C SER A 597 -2.76 20.88 -12.76
N PRO A 598 -2.19 19.73 -13.14
CA PRO A 598 -2.90 18.70 -13.91
C PRO A 598 -4.02 18.03 -13.11
N ASN A 599 -4.03 18.17 -11.77
CA ASN A 599 -4.98 17.55 -10.85
C ASN A 599 -6.01 18.54 -10.26
N LYS A 600 -6.18 19.70 -10.88
CA LYS A 600 -7.18 20.70 -10.48
C LYS A 600 -8.59 20.07 -10.45
N ASN A 601 -9.21 20.05 -9.27
CA ASN A 601 -10.49 19.38 -8.96
C ASN A 601 -10.44 17.85 -8.82
N ASN A 602 -9.27 17.22 -8.72
CA ASN A 602 -9.13 15.77 -8.52
C ASN A 602 -8.47 15.42 -7.17
N LEU A 603 -8.81 16.18 -6.12
CA LEU A 603 -8.32 15.95 -4.75
C LEU A 603 -9.14 14.82 -4.11
N ILE A 604 -8.67 13.58 -4.24
CA ILE A 604 -9.44 12.37 -3.94
C ILE A 604 -8.72 11.40 -2.99
N SER A 605 -7.43 11.61 -2.72
CA SER A 605 -6.61 10.65 -2.01
C SER A 605 -6.02 11.22 -0.70
N PHE A 606 -5.75 10.33 0.24
CA PHE A 606 -4.80 10.57 1.32
C PHE A 606 -3.61 9.62 1.15
N PHE A 607 -2.43 10.09 1.51
CA PHE A 607 -1.25 9.22 1.57
C PHE A 607 -1.35 8.21 2.72
N LYS A 608 -0.62 7.11 2.61
CA LYS A 608 -0.55 6.07 3.64
C LYS A 608 -0.10 6.63 5.00
N TRP A 609 0.85 7.56 5.03
CA TRP A 609 1.26 8.18 6.31
C TRP A 609 0.17 9.10 6.89
N HIS A 610 -0.67 9.72 6.06
CA HIS A 610 -1.85 10.45 6.54
C HIS A 610 -2.84 9.48 7.19
N TRP A 611 -3.05 8.28 6.63
CA TRP A 611 -3.93 7.29 7.25
C TRP A 611 -3.46 6.95 8.67
N ASP A 612 -2.16 6.72 8.85
CA ASP A 612 -1.58 6.37 10.15
C ASP A 612 -1.75 7.51 11.16
N LEU A 613 -1.48 8.76 10.74
CA LEU A 613 -1.62 9.93 11.60
C LEU A 613 -3.09 10.15 12.00
N MET A 614 -4.02 10.09 11.05
CA MET A 614 -5.45 10.23 11.33
C MET A 614 -5.96 9.14 12.29
N GLN A 615 -5.45 7.91 12.15
CA GLN A 615 -5.75 6.79 13.05
C GLN A 615 -5.23 7.04 14.48
N GLU A 616 -3.98 7.51 14.61
CA GLU A 616 -3.39 7.89 15.90
C GLU A 616 -4.22 8.99 16.58
N GLU A 617 -4.53 10.06 15.86
CA GLU A 617 -5.31 11.21 16.35
C GLU A 617 -6.71 10.78 16.80
N THR A 618 -7.38 9.95 15.99
CA THR A 618 -8.72 9.43 16.31
C THR A 618 -8.71 8.63 17.60
N ILE A 619 -7.74 7.73 17.80
CA ILE A 619 -7.63 6.95 19.04
C ILE A 619 -7.28 7.85 20.24
N LYS A 620 -6.32 8.75 20.06
CA LYS A 620 -5.72 9.49 21.18
C LYS A 620 -6.66 10.55 21.74
N TYR A 621 -7.43 11.23 20.87
CA TYR A 621 -8.17 12.43 21.27
C TYR A 621 -9.69 12.35 21.10
N TYR A 622 -10.19 11.49 20.20
CA TYR A 622 -11.61 11.52 19.80
C TYR A 622 -12.41 10.25 20.15
N ASN A 623 -11.74 9.13 20.45
CA ASN A 623 -12.36 7.87 20.88
C ASN A 623 -12.58 7.77 22.40
#